data_AF-A0A0Q4ZE91-F1
#
_entry.id   AF-A0A0Q4ZE91-F1
#
_cell.length_a   1.000
_cell.length_b   1.000
_cell.length_c   1.000
_cell.angle_alpha   90.00
_cell.angle_beta   90.00
_cell.angle_gamma   90.00
#
_symmetry.space_group_name_H-M   'P 1'
#
loop_
_entity.id
_entity.type
_entity.pdbx_description
1 polymer ?
#
loop_
_entity_poly.entity_id
_entity_poly.type
_entity_poly.pdbx_seq_one_letter_code
_entity_poly.pdbx_strand_id
1 'polypeptide(L)'
;MTLFALGPHRPQIADAARLWIAPGAHVIGQVHLGLDVSVWFGAVIRGDNDTIRIGARTNIQDGAVLHADPGFPLDLGEDVTVGHRAIVHGCTIGARTLVGMGATILNGARIGRNCLVGANALVTEGKVFPDNSLIVGAPAKAVRALDAEAAARLAQTAGNYVANGRRFRQDLHGLD
;
A
#
# COMPACT_ATOMS: atom_id res chain seq x y z
N MET A 1 -7.59 19.52 -1.37
CA MET A 1 -8.60 18.43 -1.36
C MET A 1 -7.87 17.11 -1.53
N THR A 2 -8.28 16.03 -0.88
CA THR A 2 -7.55 14.74 -0.88
C THR A 2 -8.39 13.54 -1.33
N LEU A 3 -9.72 13.64 -1.30
CA LEU A 3 -10.66 12.62 -1.77
C LEU A 3 -11.44 13.15 -2.97
N PHE A 4 -11.58 12.36 -4.02
CA PHE A 4 -12.22 12.76 -5.27
C PHE A 4 -13.16 11.66 -5.79
N ALA A 5 -14.39 12.06 -6.13
CA ALA A 5 -15.27 11.23 -6.93
C ALA A 5 -14.90 11.35 -8.42
N LEU A 6 -15.10 10.28 -9.18
CA LEU A 6 -14.95 10.25 -10.62
C LEU A 6 -16.19 9.59 -11.23
N GLY A 7 -17.02 10.39 -11.90
CA GLY A 7 -18.33 9.95 -12.38
C GLY A 7 -19.18 9.38 -11.23
N PRO A 8 -19.71 8.15 -11.34
CA PRO A 8 -20.52 7.53 -10.28
C PRO A 8 -19.66 6.94 -9.13
N HIS A 9 -18.34 6.85 -9.29
CA HIS A 9 -17.46 6.19 -8.34
C HIS A 9 -16.88 7.18 -7.33
N ARG A 10 -16.84 6.79 -6.07
CA ARG A 10 -16.24 7.57 -4.98
C ARG A 10 -15.55 6.65 -3.98
N PRO A 11 -14.50 7.13 -3.29
CA PRO A 11 -13.85 6.35 -2.24
C PRO A 11 -14.86 5.92 -1.17
N GLN A 12 -14.82 4.64 -0.81
CA GLN A 12 -15.57 4.06 0.29
C GLN A 12 -14.65 3.91 1.49
N ILE A 13 -15.01 4.56 2.59
CA ILE A 13 -14.17 4.66 3.79
C ILE A 13 -14.91 3.97 4.93
N ALA A 14 -14.23 3.03 5.61
CA ALA A 14 -14.82 2.32 6.74
C ALA A 14 -15.15 3.26 7.92
N ASP A 15 -14.22 4.15 8.29
CA ASP A 15 -14.41 5.19 9.30
C ASP A 15 -13.44 6.35 9.05
N ALA A 16 -13.97 7.50 8.64
CA ALA A 16 -13.16 8.69 8.35
C ALA A 16 -12.43 9.21 9.59
N ALA A 17 -12.99 9.01 10.79
CA ALA A 17 -12.37 9.37 12.06
C ALA A 17 -11.28 8.39 12.49
N ARG A 18 -10.88 7.45 11.64
CA ARG A 18 -9.76 6.55 11.88
C ARG A 18 -8.72 6.55 10.76
N LEU A 19 -8.93 7.31 9.69
CA LEU A 19 -7.95 7.46 8.63
C LEU A 19 -6.97 8.59 8.90
N TRP A 20 -5.79 8.47 8.30
CA TRP A 20 -4.91 9.60 8.03
C TRP A 20 -4.76 9.75 6.52
N ILE A 21 -5.11 10.91 5.96
CA ILE A 21 -4.86 11.23 4.55
C ILE A 21 -4.16 12.59 4.54
N ALA A 22 -2.86 12.57 4.24
CA ALA A 22 -2.02 13.75 4.30
C ALA A 22 -2.47 14.83 3.29
N PRO A 23 -2.28 16.12 3.61
CA PRO A 23 -2.40 17.18 2.62
C PRO A 23 -1.55 16.88 1.38
N GLY A 24 -2.13 17.00 0.19
CA GLY A 24 -1.46 16.69 -1.08
C GLY A 24 -1.48 15.23 -1.49
N ALA A 25 -1.99 14.30 -0.67
CA ALA A 25 -2.36 12.96 -1.12
C ALA A 25 -3.67 12.98 -1.92
N HIS A 26 -3.81 12.08 -2.89
CA HIS A 26 -4.99 12.02 -3.77
C HIS A 26 -5.56 10.60 -3.81
N VAL A 27 -6.83 10.43 -3.42
CA VAL A 27 -7.57 9.17 -3.50
C VAL A 27 -8.81 9.39 -4.38
N ILE A 28 -8.88 8.67 -5.51
CA ILE A 28 -9.80 8.99 -6.61
C ILE A 28 -10.58 7.74 -7.01
N GLY A 29 -11.91 7.87 -7.14
CA GLY A 29 -12.75 6.85 -7.78
C GLY A 29 -13.04 5.63 -6.90
N GLN A 30 -13.01 4.43 -7.49
CA GLN A 30 -13.42 3.16 -6.90
C GLN A 30 -12.37 2.58 -5.94
N VAL A 31 -12.16 3.27 -4.82
CA VAL A 31 -11.18 2.89 -3.79
C VAL A 31 -11.89 2.53 -2.49
N HIS A 32 -11.52 1.40 -1.88
CA HIS A 32 -12.01 0.99 -0.56
C HIS A 32 -10.88 1.08 0.46
N LEU A 33 -11.09 1.84 1.54
CA LEU A 33 -10.12 2.04 2.62
C LEU A 33 -10.64 1.40 3.91
N GLY A 34 -9.88 0.43 4.43
CA GLY A 34 -10.12 -0.18 5.74
C GLY A 34 -9.81 0.76 6.91
N LEU A 35 -10.06 0.28 8.13
CA LEU A 35 -9.82 1.04 9.37
C LEU A 35 -8.32 1.32 9.57
N ASP A 36 -7.99 2.49 10.15
CA ASP A 36 -6.60 2.88 10.46
C ASP A 36 -5.64 2.92 9.25
N VAL A 37 -6.16 2.97 8.01
CA VAL A 37 -5.33 3.19 6.84
C VAL A 37 -4.72 4.59 6.86
N SER A 38 -3.46 4.70 6.43
CA SER A 38 -2.77 5.99 6.31
C SER A 38 -2.23 6.19 4.89
N VAL A 39 -2.51 7.36 4.30
CA VAL A 39 -2.04 7.76 2.97
C VAL A 39 -1.20 9.03 3.14
N TRP A 40 0.08 8.95 2.76
CA TRP A 40 1.11 9.93 3.08
C TRP A 40 1.35 10.91 1.93
N PHE A 41 2.22 11.90 2.16
CA PHE A 41 2.31 13.10 1.33
C PHE A 41 2.62 12.78 -0.13
N GLY A 42 1.85 13.38 -1.04
CA GLY A 42 2.03 13.19 -2.48
C GLY A 42 1.68 11.80 -3.02
N ALA A 43 1.19 10.87 -2.19
CA ALA A 43 0.73 9.58 -2.68
C ALA A 43 -0.53 9.73 -3.55
N VAL A 44 -0.62 8.92 -4.60
CA VAL A 44 -1.76 8.90 -5.54
C VAL A 44 -2.34 7.50 -5.61
N ILE A 45 -3.63 7.38 -5.31
CA ILE A 45 -4.41 6.14 -5.39
C ILE A 45 -5.57 6.41 -6.36
N ARG A 46 -5.46 5.88 -7.58
CA ARG A 46 -6.42 6.18 -8.66
C ARG A 46 -7.13 4.89 -9.09
N GLY A 47 -8.38 4.74 -8.65
CA GLY A 47 -9.26 3.63 -9.01
C GLY A 47 -10.27 4.06 -10.07
N ASP A 48 -9.80 4.39 -11.27
CA ASP A 48 -10.65 4.82 -12.39
C ASP A 48 -10.95 3.72 -13.41
N ASN A 49 -10.08 2.71 -13.52
CA ASN A 49 -10.27 1.57 -14.42
C ASN A 49 -10.85 0.33 -13.73
N ASP A 50 -10.38 0.01 -12.52
CA ASP A 50 -10.81 -1.15 -11.75
C ASP A 50 -10.70 -0.82 -10.24
N THR A 51 -11.22 -1.72 -9.41
CA THR A 51 -11.30 -1.51 -7.96
C THR A 51 -9.92 -1.59 -7.30
N ILE A 52 -9.67 -0.66 -6.37
CA ILE A 52 -8.54 -0.72 -5.44
C ILE A 52 -9.08 -0.99 -4.02
N ARG A 53 -8.63 -2.06 -3.37
CA ARG A 53 -8.99 -2.40 -1.98
C ARG A 53 -7.75 -2.36 -1.09
N ILE A 54 -7.85 -1.59 -0.01
CA ILE A 54 -6.76 -1.41 0.95
C ILE A 54 -7.24 -1.89 2.33
N GLY A 55 -6.65 -2.99 2.79
CA GLY A 55 -6.96 -3.59 4.09
C GLY A 55 -6.61 -2.68 5.29
N ALA A 56 -7.13 -3.04 6.46
CA ALA A 56 -6.97 -2.25 7.68
C ALA A 56 -5.49 -2.09 8.07
N ARG A 57 -5.16 -0.95 8.71
CA ARG A 57 -3.81 -0.62 9.22
C ARG A 57 -2.71 -0.56 8.15
N THR A 58 -3.08 -0.62 6.87
CA THR A 58 -2.14 -0.50 5.75
C THR A 58 -1.71 0.95 5.56
N ASN A 59 -0.43 1.17 5.26
CA ASN A 59 0.12 2.50 5.02
C ASN A 59 0.66 2.63 3.60
N ILE A 60 0.30 3.73 2.93
CA ILE A 60 0.72 4.10 1.58
C ILE A 60 1.61 5.33 1.69
N GLN A 61 2.93 5.10 1.69
CA GLN A 61 3.92 6.11 2.03
C GLN A 61 4.12 7.16 0.93
N ASP A 62 4.94 8.15 1.25
CA ASP A 62 5.11 9.39 0.48
C ASP A 62 5.44 9.13 -0.99
N GLY A 63 4.70 9.79 -1.88
CA GLY A 63 4.86 9.70 -3.32
C GLY A 63 4.59 8.31 -3.93
N ALA A 64 4.05 7.34 -3.18
CA ALA A 64 3.66 6.06 -3.75
C ALA A 64 2.49 6.21 -4.73
N VAL A 65 2.49 5.40 -5.79
CA VAL A 65 1.47 5.42 -6.85
C VAL A 65 0.79 4.06 -6.92
N LEU A 66 -0.54 4.07 -6.74
CA LEU A 66 -1.40 2.89 -6.81
C LEU A 66 -2.40 3.09 -7.95
N HIS A 67 -2.48 2.09 -8.82
CA HIS A 67 -3.38 2.07 -9.97
C HIS A 67 -3.77 0.62 -10.30
N ALA A 68 -4.80 0.46 -11.13
CA ALA A 68 -5.28 -0.82 -11.60
C ALA A 68 -5.64 -0.71 -13.08
N ASP A 69 -5.48 -1.80 -13.82
CA ASP A 69 -5.98 -1.92 -15.19
C ASP A 69 -7.26 -2.78 -15.22
N PRO A 70 -8.10 -2.67 -16.25
CA PRO A 70 -9.30 -3.51 -16.37
C PRO A 70 -8.96 -5.01 -16.30
N GLY A 71 -9.60 -5.73 -15.36
CA GLY A 71 -9.37 -7.15 -15.13
C GLY A 71 -8.21 -7.45 -14.19
N PHE A 72 -7.49 -6.43 -13.73
CA PHE A 72 -6.41 -6.51 -12.76
C PHE A 72 -6.70 -5.57 -11.58
N PRO A 73 -7.66 -5.92 -10.70
CA PRO A 73 -7.90 -5.14 -9.49
C PRO A 73 -6.65 -5.14 -8.61
N LEU A 74 -6.53 -4.11 -7.77
CA LEU A 74 -5.46 -4.02 -6.78
C LEU A 74 -6.01 -4.34 -5.40
N ASP A 75 -5.54 -5.43 -4.80
CA ASP A 75 -5.95 -5.86 -3.47
C ASP A 75 -4.74 -5.91 -2.52
N LEU A 76 -4.74 -5.05 -1.51
CA LEU A 76 -3.78 -5.03 -0.41
C LEU A 76 -4.43 -5.60 0.85
N GLY A 77 -3.80 -6.58 1.48
CA GLY A 77 -4.21 -7.12 2.78
C GLY A 77 -4.10 -6.11 3.93
N GLU A 78 -4.40 -6.58 5.14
CA GLU A 78 -4.17 -5.82 6.37
C GLU A 78 -2.67 -5.69 6.69
N ASP A 79 -2.30 -4.63 7.41
CA ASP A 79 -0.92 -4.38 7.86
C ASP A 79 0.12 -4.33 6.74
N VAL A 80 -0.29 -4.01 5.51
CA VAL A 80 0.65 -3.84 4.40
C VAL A 80 1.37 -2.50 4.54
N THR A 81 2.65 -2.48 4.21
CA THR A 81 3.45 -1.26 4.13
C THR A 81 3.86 -1.04 2.69
N VAL A 82 3.33 -0.01 2.03
CA VAL A 82 3.76 0.40 0.70
C VAL A 82 4.77 1.53 0.84
N GLY A 83 6.04 1.22 0.60
CA GLY A 83 7.17 2.11 0.82
C GLY A 83 7.17 3.36 -0.04
N HIS A 84 7.91 4.39 0.40
CA HIS A 84 8.01 5.67 -0.31
C HIS A 84 8.29 5.49 -1.80
N ARG A 85 7.53 6.18 -2.66
CA ARG A 85 7.67 6.18 -4.13
C ARG A 85 7.57 4.79 -4.77
N ALA A 86 7.00 3.80 -4.09
CA ALA A 86 6.69 2.52 -4.73
C ALA A 86 5.56 2.69 -5.76
N ILE A 87 5.59 1.88 -6.81
CA ILE A 87 4.52 1.77 -7.81
C ILE A 87 3.88 0.39 -7.64
N VAL A 88 2.59 0.36 -7.34
CA VAL A 88 1.85 -0.89 -7.13
C VAL A 88 0.66 -0.93 -8.08
N HIS A 89 0.67 -1.89 -9.00
CA HIS A 89 -0.21 -1.90 -10.15
C HIS A 89 -0.92 -3.24 -10.30
N GLY A 90 -2.26 -3.23 -10.21
CA GLY A 90 -3.14 -4.35 -10.53
C GLY A 90 -2.72 -5.73 -9.99
N CYS A 91 -2.32 -5.80 -8.73
CA CYS A 91 -1.74 -7.01 -8.11
C CYS A 91 -2.43 -7.37 -6.79
N THR A 92 -2.11 -8.55 -6.24
CA THR A 92 -2.53 -8.96 -4.90
C THR A 92 -1.33 -9.03 -3.95
N ILE A 93 -1.43 -8.34 -2.81
CA ILE A 93 -0.41 -8.36 -1.75
C ILE A 93 -1.03 -8.85 -0.45
N GLY A 94 -0.50 -9.95 0.08
CA GLY A 94 -0.94 -10.57 1.33
C GLY A 94 -0.66 -9.70 2.55
N ALA A 95 -1.36 -10.00 3.64
CA ALA A 95 -1.26 -9.25 4.89
C ALA A 95 0.17 -9.18 5.45
N ARG A 96 0.51 -8.11 6.17
CA ARG A 96 1.80 -7.90 6.85
C ARG A 96 3.01 -7.94 5.91
N THR A 97 2.79 -7.66 4.63
CA THR A 97 3.86 -7.57 3.63
C THR A 97 4.36 -6.13 3.52
N LEU A 98 5.67 -5.97 3.43
CA LEU A 98 6.32 -4.69 3.17
C LEU A 98 6.80 -4.64 1.72
N VAL A 99 6.32 -3.64 0.98
CA VAL A 99 6.85 -3.23 -0.31
C VAL A 99 7.91 -2.17 -0.08
N GLY A 100 9.16 -2.47 -0.42
CA GLY A 100 10.27 -1.56 -0.23
C GLY A 100 10.10 -0.26 -1.02
N MET A 101 10.72 0.81 -0.53
CA MET A 101 10.71 2.10 -1.22
C MET A 101 11.20 1.99 -2.66
N GLY A 102 10.57 2.70 -3.58
CA GLY A 102 10.91 2.70 -5.01
C GLY A 102 10.69 1.37 -5.72
N ALA A 103 10.14 0.34 -5.08
CA ALA A 103 9.84 -0.92 -5.75
C ALA A 103 8.65 -0.76 -6.71
N THR A 104 8.64 -1.56 -7.77
CA THR A 104 7.57 -1.61 -8.77
C THR A 104 6.97 -3.01 -8.81
N ILE A 105 5.65 -3.11 -8.68
CA ILE A 105 4.90 -4.36 -8.75
C ILE A 105 3.87 -4.24 -9.88
N LEU A 106 3.98 -5.14 -10.87
CA LEU A 106 3.16 -5.10 -12.08
C LEU A 106 1.93 -6.02 -12.01
N ASN A 107 1.06 -5.85 -13.01
CA ASN A 107 -0.24 -6.52 -13.10
C ASN A 107 -0.18 -8.04 -12.90
N GLY A 108 -1.16 -8.57 -12.19
CA GLY A 108 -1.34 -10.00 -11.95
C GLY A 108 -0.30 -10.61 -11.01
N ALA A 109 0.66 -9.85 -10.48
CA ALA A 109 1.57 -10.36 -9.47
C ALA A 109 0.79 -10.74 -8.18
N ARG A 110 1.23 -11.81 -7.52
CA ARG A 110 0.65 -12.31 -6.26
C ARG A 110 1.76 -12.52 -5.25
N ILE A 111 1.79 -11.68 -4.22
CA ILE A 111 2.77 -11.75 -3.14
C ILE A 111 2.06 -12.25 -1.89
N GLY A 112 2.56 -13.34 -1.30
CA GLY A 112 2.02 -13.92 -0.07
C GLY A 112 2.08 -12.97 1.15
N ARG A 113 1.62 -13.45 2.30
CA ARG A 113 1.69 -12.68 3.56
C ARG A 113 3.10 -12.69 4.15
N ASN A 114 3.38 -11.74 5.03
CA ASN A 114 4.65 -11.58 5.73
C ASN A 114 5.86 -11.51 4.77
N CYS A 115 5.72 -10.97 3.56
CA CYS A 115 6.84 -10.84 2.63
C CYS A 115 7.58 -9.52 2.85
N LEU A 116 8.87 -9.50 2.49
CA LEU A 116 9.66 -8.29 2.37
C LEU A 116 10.13 -8.14 0.92
N VAL A 117 9.55 -7.21 0.19
CA VAL A 117 10.05 -6.78 -1.12
C VAL A 117 11.12 -5.72 -0.88
N GLY A 118 12.33 -5.94 -1.38
CA GLY A 118 13.44 -5.02 -1.23
C GLY A 118 13.20 -3.69 -1.96
N ALA A 119 13.92 -2.65 -1.52
CA ALA A 119 13.89 -1.36 -2.19
C ALA A 119 14.30 -1.49 -3.67
N ASN A 120 13.65 -0.72 -4.54
CA ASN A 120 13.86 -0.72 -5.99
C ASN A 120 13.71 -2.10 -6.68
N ALA A 121 13.06 -3.08 -6.03
CA ALA A 121 12.79 -4.35 -6.70
C ALA A 121 11.74 -4.19 -7.80
N LEU A 122 11.87 -4.97 -8.88
CA LEU A 122 10.89 -5.02 -9.96
C LEU A 122 10.22 -6.40 -9.98
N VAL A 123 8.99 -6.48 -9.47
CA VAL A 123 8.14 -7.66 -9.57
C VAL A 123 7.38 -7.60 -10.90
N THR A 124 7.78 -8.46 -11.82
CA THR A 124 7.19 -8.53 -13.18
C THR A 124 5.78 -9.10 -13.17
N GLU A 125 5.05 -8.90 -14.28
CA GLU A 125 3.66 -9.36 -14.43
C GLU A 125 3.48 -10.85 -14.13
N GLY A 126 2.35 -11.19 -13.52
CA GLY A 126 1.95 -12.57 -13.21
C GLY A 126 2.85 -13.30 -12.21
N LYS A 127 3.87 -12.65 -11.63
CA LYS A 127 4.82 -13.33 -10.75
C LYS A 127 4.17 -13.70 -9.42
N VAL A 128 4.42 -14.92 -8.96
CA VAL A 128 3.89 -15.42 -7.69
C VAL A 128 5.05 -15.66 -6.72
N PHE A 129 4.93 -15.13 -5.50
CA PHE A 129 5.85 -15.37 -4.40
C PHE A 129 5.11 -15.92 -3.18
N PRO A 130 5.60 -17.00 -2.54
CA PRO A 130 4.94 -17.59 -1.39
C PRO A 130 5.09 -16.71 -0.14
N ASP A 131 4.32 -17.02 0.89
CA ASP A 131 4.40 -16.39 2.20
C ASP A 131 5.83 -16.38 2.76
N ASN A 132 6.12 -15.38 3.59
CA ASN A 132 7.40 -15.22 4.30
C ASN A 132 8.60 -15.09 3.36
N SER A 133 8.44 -14.56 2.15
CA SER A 133 9.56 -14.43 1.19
C SER A 133 10.33 -13.12 1.38
N LEU A 134 11.66 -13.18 1.34
CA LEU A 134 12.52 -12.03 1.01
C LEU A 134 12.69 -11.96 -0.50
N ILE A 135 12.17 -10.91 -1.12
CA ILE A 135 12.06 -10.72 -2.58
C ILE A 135 12.91 -9.52 -2.97
N VAL A 136 13.94 -9.70 -3.80
CA VAL A 136 14.87 -8.62 -4.16
C VAL A 136 15.27 -8.65 -5.64
N GLY A 137 15.75 -7.52 -6.15
CA GLY A 137 16.33 -7.38 -7.48
C GLY A 137 15.34 -6.92 -8.56
N ALA A 138 15.87 -6.70 -9.76
CA ALA A 138 15.12 -6.33 -10.95
C ALA A 138 15.67 -7.10 -12.16
N PRO A 139 15.00 -8.17 -12.64
CA PRO A 139 13.73 -8.71 -12.14
C PRO A 139 13.88 -9.37 -10.76
N ALA A 140 12.83 -9.25 -9.96
CA ALA A 140 12.84 -9.71 -8.57
C ALA A 140 12.84 -11.24 -8.45
N LYS A 141 13.55 -11.74 -7.44
CA LYS A 141 13.60 -13.17 -7.07
C LYS A 141 13.41 -13.32 -5.56
N ALA A 142 12.80 -14.42 -5.15
CA ALA A 142 12.82 -14.84 -3.76
C ALA A 142 14.21 -15.41 -3.45
N VAL A 143 14.93 -14.78 -2.52
CA VAL A 143 16.31 -15.17 -2.18
C VAL A 143 16.40 -16.05 -0.94
N ARG A 144 15.42 -15.94 -0.03
CA ARG A 144 15.25 -16.80 1.15
C ARG A 144 13.88 -16.60 1.79
N ALA A 145 13.51 -17.51 2.69
CA ALA A 145 12.43 -17.26 3.63
C ALA A 145 12.88 -16.28 4.74
N LEU A 146 11.93 -15.54 5.28
CA LEU A 146 12.06 -14.76 6.50
C LEU A 146 11.83 -15.67 7.70
N ASP A 147 12.62 -15.47 8.75
CA ASP A 147 12.36 -16.08 10.04
C ASP A 147 11.19 -15.38 10.76
N ALA A 148 10.75 -15.97 11.88
CA ALA A 148 9.62 -15.46 12.65
C ALA A 148 9.87 -14.05 13.22
N GLU A 149 11.11 -13.72 13.56
CA GLU A 149 11.47 -12.41 14.09
C GLU A 149 11.35 -11.33 13.01
N ALA A 150 11.90 -11.59 11.82
CA ALA A 150 11.80 -10.72 10.66
C ALA A 150 10.34 -10.52 10.26
N ALA A 151 9.52 -11.58 10.23
CA ALA A 151 8.09 -11.48 9.95
C ALA A 151 7.35 -10.63 11.00
N ALA A 152 7.68 -10.77 12.29
CA ALA A 152 7.07 -9.99 13.36
C ALA A 152 7.41 -8.48 13.24
N ARG A 153 8.63 -8.15 12.82
CA ARG A 153 9.04 -6.74 12.57
C ARG A 153 8.23 -6.06 11.47
N LEU A 154 7.74 -6.82 10.48
CA LEU A 154 6.85 -6.27 9.44
C LEU A 154 5.51 -5.80 10.04
N ALA A 155 4.91 -6.60 10.92
CA ALA A 155 3.67 -6.23 11.62
C ALA A 155 3.89 -5.02 12.55
N GLN A 156 5.03 -4.95 13.24
CA GLN A 156 5.40 -3.80 14.05
C GLN A 156 5.49 -2.51 13.22
N THR A 157 6.00 -2.61 11.99
CA THR A 157 6.12 -1.46 11.07
C THR A 157 4.75 -0.85 10.74
N ALA A 158 3.75 -1.69 10.45
CA ALA A 158 2.38 -1.22 10.24
C ALA A 158 1.80 -0.54 11.50
N GLY A 159 1.99 -1.14 12.68
CA GLY A 159 1.56 -0.57 13.96
C GLY A 159 2.18 0.80 14.26
N ASN A 160 3.47 0.98 13.96
CA ASN A 160 4.15 2.27 14.08
C ASN A 160 3.52 3.33 13.17
N TYR A 161 3.13 2.96 11.95
CA TYR A 161 2.46 3.86 11.02
C TYR A 161 1.04 4.22 11.43
N VAL A 162 0.30 3.30 12.08
CA VAL A 162 -1.00 3.61 12.69
C VAL A 162 -0.83 4.67 13.80
N ALA A 163 0.12 4.46 14.71
CA ALA A 163 0.41 5.43 15.77
C ALA A 163 0.86 6.79 15.20
N ASN A 164 1.70 6.76 14.17
CA ASN A 164 2.19 7.97 13.52
C ASN A 164 1.07 8.72 12.77
N GLY A 165 0.17 8.01 12.08
CA GLY A 165 -1.00 8.62 11.44
C GLY A 165 -1.93 9.32 12.45
N ARG A 166 -2.12 8.73 13.64
CA ARG A 166 -2.87 9.37 14.74
C ARG A 166 -2.18 10.65 15.21
N ARG A 167 -0.85 10.60 15.41
CA ARG A 167 -0.04 11.77 15.78
C ARG A 167 -0.16 12.89 14.75
N PHE A 168 0.04 12.59 13.47
CA PHE A 168 -0.05 13.58 12.40
C PHE A 168 -1.45 14.22 12.30
N ARG A 169 -2.50 13.43 12.49
CA ARG A 169 -3.86 13.96 12.52
C ARG A 169 -4.12 14.92 13.68
N GLN A 170 -3.47 14.70 14.83
CA GLN A 170 -3.62 15.53 16.02
C GLN A 170 -2.74 16.79 15.96
N ASP A 171 -1.49 16.63 15.51
CA ASP A 171 -0.45 17.62 15.76
C ASP A 171 -0.08 18.43 14.50
N LEU A 172 -0.38 17.94 13.29
CA LEU A 172 0.00 18.64 12.06
C LEU A 172 -0.85 19.90 11.87
N HIS A 173 -0.19 21.05 11.83
CA HIS A 173 -0.75 22.33 11.45
C HIS A 173 0.19 23.03 10.48
N GLY A 174 -0.38 23.83 9.56
CA GLY A 174 0.41 24.71 8.70
C GLY A 174 1.07 25.79 9.54
N LEU A 175 2.29 26.15 9.17
CA LEU A 175 2.91 27.40 9.59
C LEU A 175 2.75 28.34 8.40
N ASP A 176 2.08 29.47 8.63
CA ASP A 176 1.91 30.52 7.61
C ASP A 176 3.27 31.13 7.19
#